data_AF-A0A381VJ19-F1
#
_entry.id   AF-A0A381VJ19-F1
#
_cell.length_a   1.000
_cell.length_b   1.000
_cell.length_c   1.000
_cell.angle_alpha   90.00
_cell.angle_beta   90.00
_cell.angle_gamma   90.00
#
_symmetry.space_group_name_H-M   'P 1'
#
loop_
_entity.id
_entity.type
_entity.pdbx_description
1 polymer ?
#
loop_
_entity_poly.entity_id
_entity_poly.type
_entity_poly.pdbx_seq_one_letter_code
_entity_poly.pdbx_strand_id
1 'polypeptide(L)'
;MSHYKILGKDPYWMNFYGLMILTAIEVGAVGIDLSKTTTLTILTAIAIPKFMMIAGIFMHLYGDSDSGILTLTALFPAFFILVMILFVGLTHPEAASGLPDWCRPGNYGL
;
A
#
# COMPACT_ATOMS: atom_id res chain seq x y z
N MET A 1 -3.99 14.53 -20.60
CA MET A 1 -5.21 13.68 -20.62
C MET A 1 -4.81 12.34 -21.17
N SER A 2 -5.18 11.24 -20.53
CA SER A 2 -4.76 9.90 -20.96
C SER A 2 -5.28 9.60 -22.36
N HIS A 3 -4.49 8.90 -23.16
CA HIS A 3 -4.87 8.50 -24.52
C HIS A 3 -5.95 7.38 -24.52
N TYR A 4 -6.15 6.71 -23.38
CA TYR A 4 -7.14 5.65 -23.19
C TYR A 4 -8.22 6.06 -22.18
N LYS A 5 -9.42 5.51 -22.36
CA LYS A 5 -10.57 5.67 -21.46
C LYS A 5 -10.81 4.36 -20.73
N ILE A 6 -11.18 4.43 -19.45
CA ILE A 6 -11.65 3.25 -18.71
C ILE A 6 -13.17 3.42 -18.53
N LEU A 7 -13.95 2.44 -19.00
CA LEU A 7 -15.42 2.48 -18.99
C LEU A 7 -16.02 3.74 -19.66
N GLY A 8 -15.36 4.25 -20.70
CA GLY A 8 -15.81 5.45 -21.43
C GLY A 8 -15.62 6.78 -20.69
N LYS A 9 -15.08 6.75 -19.45
CA LYS A 9 -14.73 7.94 -18.66
C LYS A 9 -13.21 8.14 -18.60
N ASP A 10 -12.83 9.35 -18.23
CA ASP A 10 -11.44 9.69 -17.96
C ASP A 10 -10.93 8.82 -16.80
N PRO A 11 -9.83 8.09 -16.99
CA PRO A 11 -9.30 7.18 -15.98
C PRO A 11 -8.86 7.90 -14.70
N TYR A 12 -8.39 9.15 -14.76
CA TYR A 12 -7.99 9.90 -13.56
C TYR A 12 -9.19 10.19 -12.68
N TRP A 13 -10.32 10.59 -13.28
CA TRP A 13 -11.54 10.85 -12.52
C TRP A 13 -12.11 9.59 -11.89
N MET A 14 -12.13 8.48 -12.64
CA MET A 14 -12.61 7.21 -12.11
C MET A 14 -11.70 6.70 -10.99
N ASN A 15 -10.38 6.84 -11.14
CA ASN A 15 -9.40 6.44 -10.14
C ASN A 15 -9.50 7.31 -8.87
N PHE A 16 -9.69 8.63 -9.04
CA PHE A 16 -9.90 9.56 -7.93
C PHE A 16 -11.11 9.15 -7.09
N TYR A 17 -12.28 8.96 -7.71
CA TYR A 17 -13.48 8.53 -6.98
C TYR A 17 -13.32 7.17 -6.33
N GLY A 18 -12.69 6.21 -7.02
CA GLY A 18 -12.43 4.90 -6.43
C GLY A 18 -11.52 4.99 -5.19
N LEU A 19 -10.46 5.79 -5.22
CA LEU A 19 -9.59 6.01 -4.05
C LEU A 19 -10.34 6.69 -2.90
N MET A 20 -11.20 7.67 -3.20
CA MET A 20 -12.02 8.33 -2.19
C MET A 20 -12.97 7.34 -1.49
N ILE A 21 -13.63 6.46 -2.25
CA ILE A 21 -14.51 5.42 -1.69
C ILE A 21 -13.72 4.45 -0.82
N LEU A 22 -12.60 3.92 -1.31
CA LEU A 22 -11.75 3.02 -0.55
C LEU A 22 -11.24 3.67 0.75
N THR A 23 -10.92 4.96 0.70
CA THR A 23 -10.51 5.74 1.89
C THR A 23 -11.66 5.93 2.86
N ALA A 24 -12.87 6.21 2.37
CA ALA A 24 -14.04 6.30 3.24
C ALA A 24 -14.32 4.98 3.97
N ILE A 25 -14.11 3.84 3.30
CA ILE A 25 -14.24 2.51 3.92
C ILE A 25 -13.18 2.30 5.01
N GLU A 26 -11.92 2.67 4.78
CA GLU A 26 -10.86 2.58 5.81
C GLU A 26 -11.17 3.45 7.03
N VAL A 27 -11.55 4.71 6.80
CA VAL A 27 -11.95 5.63 7.88
C VAL A 27 -13.16 5.08 8.62
N GLY A 28 -14.14 4.52 7.90
CA GLY A 28 -15.28 3.85 8.50
C GLY A 28 -14.86 2.65 9.36
N ALA A 29 -14.01 1.77 8.85
CA ALA A 29 -13.55 0.57 9.55
C ALA A 29 -12.72 0.88 10.82
N VAL A 30 -12.02 2.00 10.86
CA VAL A 30 -11.32 2.49 12.05
C VAL A 30 -12.26 3.27 12.99
N GLY A 31 -13.30 3.90 12.45
CA GLY A 31 -14.26 4.72 13.20
C GLY A 31 -15.38 3.95 13.90
N ILE A 32 -15.60 2.68 13.56
CA ILE A 32 -16.56 1.80 14.24
C ILE A 32 -15.85 0.75 15.09
N ASP A 33 -16.54 0.25 16.12
CA ASP A 33 -15.97 -0.69 17.07
C ASP A 33 -15.96 -2.12 16.48
N LEU A 34 -14.89 -2.43 15.75
CA LEU A 34 -14.61 -3.74 15.15
C LEU A 34 -13.50 -4.45 15.93
N SER A 35 -13.48 -5.78 15.82
CA SER A 35 -12.33 -6.54 16.34
C SER A 35 -11.04 -6.09 15.65
N LYS A 36 -9.93 -6.01 16.40
CA LYS A 36 -8.61 -5.62 15.88
C LYS A 36 -8.22 -6.41 14.63
N THR A 37 -8.49 -7.72 14.63
CA THR A 37 -8.20 -8.60 13.50
C THR A 37 -9.03 -8.25 12.27
N THR A 38 -10.31 -7.91 12.47
CA THR A 38 -11.21 -7.48 11.39
C THR A 38 -10.75 -6.14 10.79
N THR A 39 -10.46 -5.15 11.63
CA THR A 39 -9.98 -3.84 11.16
C THR A 39 -8.69 -3.97 10.37
N LEU A 40 -7.70 -4.70 10.88
CA LEU A 40 -6.42 -4.92 10.18
C LEU A 40 -6.60 -5.66 8.85
N THR A 41 -7.48 -6.66 8.81
CA THR A 41 -7.81 -7.38 7.57
C THR A 41 -8.41 -6.43 6.53
N ILE A 42 -9.36 -5.58 6.92
CA ILE A 42 -9.98 -4.60 6.01
C ILE A 42 -8.94 -3.62 5.47
N LEU A 43 -8.13 -3.01 6.35
CA LEU A 43 -7.09 -2.06 5.96
C LEU A 43 -6.07 -2.70 4.99
N THR A 44 -5.64 -3.93 5.28
CA THR A 44 -4.67 -4.65 4.44
C THR A 44 -5.26 -5.04 3.10
N ALA A 45 -6.51 -5.50 3.07
CA ALA A 45 -7.21 -5.85 1.85
C ALA A 45 -7.44 -4.64 0.93
N ILE A 46 -7.70 -3.46 1.49
CA ILE A 46 -7.90 -2.21 0.72
C ILE A 46 -6.56 -1.61 0.24
N ALA A 47 -5.47 -1.82 0.98
CA ALA A 47 -4.15 -1.32 0.59
C ALA A 47 -3.71 -1.83 -0.78
N ILE A 48 -4.05 -3.08 -1.14
CA ILE A 48 -3.68 -3.70 -2.42
C ILE A 48 -4.29 -2.96 -3.63
N PRO A 49 -5.63 -2.85 -3.78
CA PRO A 49 -6.22 -2.15 -4.91
C PRO A 49 -5.82 -0.67 -4.94
N LYS A 50 -5.69 0.00 -3.78
CA LYS A 50 -5.22 1.39 -3.73
C LYS A 50 -3.81 1.53 -4.30
N PHE A 51 -2.89 0.66 -3.91
CA PHE A 51 -1.54 0.65 -4.43
C PHE A 51 -1.55 0.50 -5.96
N MET A 52 -2.31 -0.47 -6.49
CA MET A 52 -2.42 -0.69 -7.93
C MET A 52 -3.03 0.49 -8.69
N MET A 53 -4.06 1.11 -8.11
CA MET A 53 -4.72 2.30 -8.66
C MET A 53 -3.77 3.50 -8.75
N ILE A 54 -2.97 3.74 -7.70
CA ILE A 54 -2.00 4.83 -7.66
C ILE A 54 -0.84 4.53 -8.61
N ALA A 55 -0.23 3.35 -8.49
CA ALA A 55 0.92 2.92 -9.28
C ALA A 55 0.60 2.91 -10.78
N GLY A 56 -0.50 2.26 -11.17
CA GLY A 56 -0.87 2.12 -12.57
C GLY A 56 -1.28 3.43 -13.21
N ILE A 57 -2.21 4.17 -12.60
CA ILE A 57 -2.87 5.32 -13.25
C ILE A 57 -2.23 6.66 -12.86
N PHE A 58 -2.01 6.94 -11.58
CA PHE A 58 -1.45 8.25 -11.18
C PHE A 58 0.06 8.35 -11.39
N MET A 59 0.80 7.26 -11.19
CA MET A 59 2.24 7.20 -11.42
C MET A 59 2.62 6.75 -12.84
N HIS A 60 1.63 6.49 -13.71
CA HIS A 60 1.85 6.11 -15.11
C HIS A 60 2.75 4.86 -15.28
N LEU A 61 2.78 3.97 -14.29
CA LEU A 61 3.53 2.71 -14.40
C LEU A 61 2.83 1.70 -15.31
N TYR A 62 1.63 2.01 -15.82
CA TYR A 62 0.90 1.15 -16.73
C TYR A 62 0.21 1.94 -17.86
N GLY A 63 0.34 1.44 -19.10
CA GLY A 63 -0.44 1.88 -20.26
C GLY A 63 0.13 3.04 -21.08
N ASP A 64 1.27 3.62 -20.69
CA ASP A 64 1.98 4.63 -21.46
C ASP A 64 3.21 4.02 -22.18
N SER A 65 3.76 4.70 -23.19
CA SER A 65 4.91 4.19 -23.96
C SER A 65 6.13 3.91 -23.10
N ASP A 66 6.31 4.73 -22.06
CA ASP A 66 7.49 4.72 -21.20
C ASP A 66 7.26 3.97 -19.88
N SER A 67 6.03 3.45 -19.66
CA SER A 67 5.64 2.75 -18.43
C SER A 67 6.54 1.57 -18.06
N GLY A 68 7.12 0.89 -19.04
CA GLY A 68 8.02 -0.25 -18.82
C GLY A 68 9.30 0.14 -18.07
N ILE A 69 9.94 1.23 -18.48
CA ILE A 69 11.18 1.73 -17.85
C ILE A 69 10.88 2.31 -16.47
N LEU A 70 9.77 3.06 -16.34
CA LEU A 70 9.34 3.60 -15.06
C LEU A 70 9.00 2.49 -14.05
N THR A 71 8.38 1.39 -14.50
CA THR A 71 8.09 0.24 -13.65
C THR A 71 9.37 -0.46 -13.22
N LEU A 72 10.33 -0.64 -14.13
CA LEU A 72 11.61 -1.28 -13.80
C LEU A 72 12.39 -0.48 -12.76
N THR A 73 12.42 0.85 -12.89
CA THR A 73 13.05 1.73 -11.89
C THR A 73 12.31 1.73 -10.55
N ALA A 74 10.99 1.58 -10.53
CA ALA A 74 10.21 1.44 -9.31
C ALA A 74 10.39 0.06 -8.63
N LEU A 75 10.60 -1.00 -9.41
CA LEU A 75 10.84 -2.35 -8.89
C LEU A 75 12.19 -2.48 -8.17
N PHE A 76 13.19 -1.69 -8.55
CA PHE A 76 14.51 -1.72 -7.91
C PHE A 76 14.46 -1.40 -6.40
N PRO A 77 13.97 -0.23 -5.93
CA PRO A 77 13.84 0.03 -4.51
C PRO A 77 12.82 -0.91 -3.83
N ALA A 78 11.76 -1.33 -4.52
CA ALA A 78 10.79 -2.30 -3.97
C ALA A 78 11.45 -3.66 -3.67
N PHE A 79 12.34 -4.12 -4.54
CA PHE A 79 13.15 -5.32 -4.32
C PHE A 79 14.03 -5.18 -3.09
N PHE A 80 14.75 -4.06 -2.93
CA PHE A 80 15.57 -3.81 -1.74
C PHE A 80 14.74 -3.79 -0.45
N ILE A 81 13.57 -3.16 -0.46
CA ILE A 81 12.65 -3.16 0.70
C ILE A 81 12.22 -4.59 1.03
N LEU A 82 11.85 -5.39 0.04
CA LEU A 82 11.50 -6.80 0.24
C LEU A 82 12.66 -7.59 0.84
N VAL A 83 13.88 -7.40 0.33
CA VAL A 83 15.08 -8.05 0.86
C VAL A 83 15.32 -7.63 2.31
N MET A 84 15.22 -6.33 2.63
CA MET A 84 15.36 -5.84 4.00
C MET A 84 14.34 -6.48 4.94
N ILE A 85 13.07 -6.58 4.53
CA ILE A 85 12.04 -7.20 5.37
C ILE A 85 12.28 -8.71 5.53
N LEU A 86 12.51 -9.44 4.45
CA LEU A 86 12.62 -10.90 4.49
C LEU A 86 13.92 -11.38 5.13
N PHE A 87 15.07 -10.79 4.77
CA PHE A 87 16.38 -11.28 5.21
C PHE A 87 16.90 -10.59 6.48
N VAL A 88 16.55 -9.32 6.69
CA VAL A 88 16.97 -8.61 7.92
C VAL A 88 15.85 -8.65 8.95
N GLY A 89 14.63 -8.32 8.56
CA GLY A 89 13.49 -8.26 9.48
C GLY A 89 13.02 -9.62 10.01
N LEU A 90 13.00 -10.68 9.18
CA LEU A 90 12.41 -11.97 9.55
C LEU A 90 13.42 -13.08 9.83
N THR A 91 14.67 -12.96 9.39
CA THR A 91 15.68 -14.04 9.55
C THR A 91 16.83 -13.71 10.50
N HIS A 92 16.84 -12.55 11.16
CA HIS A 92 17.84 -12.22 12.20
C HIS A 92 17.27 -12.40 13.61
N PRO A 93 17.99 -13.07 14.53
CA PRO A 93 17.62 -13.06 15.95
C PRO A 93 17.66 -11.62 16.47
N GLU A 94 16.72 -11.27 17.34
CA GLU A 94 16.57 -9.91 17.90
C GLU A 94 16.14 -8.81 16.91
N ALA A 95 15.71 -9.12 15.67
CA ALA A 95 15.24 -8.11 14.72
C ALA A 95 14.06 -7.27 15.25
N ALA A 96 13.17 -7.88 16.04
CA ALA A 96 12.08 -7.20 16.72
C ALA A 96 12.28 -7.07 18.24
N SER A 97 12.98 -8.02 18.87
CA SER A 97 13.16 -8.06 20.33
C SER A 97 14.41 -7.33 20.83
N GLY A 98 15.37 -7.00 19.96
CA GLY A 98 16.53 -6.17 20.30
C GLY A 98 16.24 -4.67 20.25
N LEU A 99 15.03 -4.27 19.84
CA LEU A 99 14.61 -2.87 19.81
C LEU A 99 14.38 -2.34 21.24
N PRO A 100 14.62 -1.04 21.49
CA PRO A 100 14.23 -0.42 22.75
C PRO A 100 12.73 -0.61 23.05
N ASP A 101 12.36 -0.64 24.33
CA ASP A 101 10.99 -0.95 24.77
C ASP A 101 9.89 -0.07 24.15
N TRP A 102 10.21 1.19 23.88
CA TRP A 102 9.31 2.15 23.22
C TRP A 102 9.05 1.86 21.73
N CYS A 103 9.91 1.05 21.09
CA CYS A 103 9.75 0.57 19.71
C CYS A 103 9.10 -0.83 19.64
N ARG A 104 8.93 -1.51 20.79
CA ARG A 104 8.44 -2.89 20.85
C ARG A 104 6.92 -2.92 21.08
N PRO A 105 6.12 -3.47 20.14
CA PRO A 105 4.69 -3.60 20.34
C PRO A 105 4.38 -4.46 21.58
N GLY A 106 3.67 -3.88 22.56
CA GLY A 106 3.26 -4.56 23.80
C GLY A 106 4.22 -4.37 24.98
N ASN A 107 5.34 -3.65 24.81
CA ASN A 107 6.28 -3.34 25.90
C ASN A 107 6.36 -1.83 26.23
N TYR A 108 5.43 -1.04 25.70
CA TYR A 108 5.17 0.30 26.22
C TYR A 108 4.64 0.13 27.65
N GLY A 109 5.46 0.40 28.66
CA GLY A 109 5.13 0.27 30.09
C GLY A 109 4.01 1.20 30.56
N LEU A 110 2.83 1.04 29.98
CA LEU A 110 1.54 1.61 30.34
C LEU A 110 0.66 0.52 30.96
#